data_AF-A0A9R0WVX8-F1
#
_entry.id   AF-A0A9R0WVX8-F1
#
_cell.length_a   1.000
_cell.length_b   1.000
_cell.length_c   1.000
_cell.angle_alpha   90.00
_cell.angle_beta   90.00
_cell.angle_gamma   90.00
#
_symmetry.space_group_name_H-M   'P 1'
#
loop_
_entity.id
_entity.type
_entity.pdbx_description
1 polymer ?
#
loop_
_entity_poly.entity_id
_entity_poly.type
_entity_poly.pdbx_seq_one_letter_code
_entity_poly.pdbx_strand_id
1 'polypeptide(L)'
;MDEEKKLKAVSIVGFGGLGKTTLANEVYRRVKGEFDTHALVTVSQKPNIQKILHTLLSKLGTETSIHTCESRLIEMLREHLQTKRYF
;
A
#
# COMPACT_ATOMS: atom_id res chain seq x y z
N MET A 1 23.39 -9.41 15.21
CA MET A 1 22.04 -10.00 15.34
C MET A 1 21.16 -9.17 14.45
N ASP A 2 20.82 -9.66 13.27
CA ASP A 2 19.87 -8.99 12.40
C ASP A 2 18.51 -9.04 13.09
N GLU A 3 18.01 -7.90 13.55
CA GLU A 3 16.62 -7.81 13.95
C GLU A 3 15.77 -8.13 12.72
N GLU A 4 15.02 -9.22 12.79
CA GLU A 4 14.00 -9.56 11.81
C GLU A 4 13.03 -8.36 11.70
N LYS A 5 13.10 -7.62 10.58
CA LYS A 5 12.23 -6.47 10.32
C LYS A 5 10.78 -6.93 10.22
N LYS A 6 10.09 -7.03 11.36
CA LYS A 6 8.68 -7.42 11.42
C LYS A 6 7.80 -6.32 10.87
N LEU A 7 6.93 -6.69 9.95
CA LEU A 7 5.89 -5.81 9.43
C LEU A 7 4.92 -5.42 10.55
N LYS A 8 4.58 -4.14 10.61
CA LYS A 8 3.65 -3.58 11.60
C LYS A 8 2.36 -3.18 10.88
N ALA A 9 1.22 -3.49 11.49
CA ALA A 9 -0.09 -3.10 10.99
C ALA A 9 -0.88 -2.41 12.11
N VAL A 10 -1.64 -1.38 11.74
CA VAL A 10 -2.54 -0.64 12.65
C VAL A 10 -3.93 -0.59 12.03
N SER A 11 -4.96 -0.85 12.82
CA SER A 11 -6.36 -0.82 12.38
C SER A 11 -7.12 0.30 13.07
N ILE A 12 -7.96 1.00 12.31
CA ILE A 12 -8.88 2.04 12.82
C ILE A 12 -10.31 1.54 12.63
N VAL A 13 -11.01 1.22 13.72
CA VAL A 13 -12.34 0.59 13.71
C VAL A 13 -13.36 1.50 14.39
N GLY A 14 -14.60 1.48 13.89
CA GLY A 14 -15.71 2.27 14.43
C GLY A 14 -16.85 2.44 13.42
N PHE A 15 -17.98 2.97 13.89
CA PHE A 15 -19.17 3.22 13.08
C PHE A 15 -18.95 4.15 11.88
N GLY A 16 -19.88 4.13 10.93
CA GLY A 16 -19.89 5.03 9.78
C GLY A 16 -19.90 6.50 10.20
N GLY A 17 -19.27 7.38 9.43
CA GLY A 17 -19.27 8.82 9.70
C GLY A 17 -18.29 9.32 10.79
N LEU A 18 -17.64 8.44 11.57
CA LEU A 18 -16.70 8.84 12.64
C LEU A 18 -15.36 9.44 12.16
N GLY A 19 -15.15 9.60 10.86
CA GLY A 19 -13.91 10.18 10.33
C GLY A 19 -12.69 9.23 10.35
N LYS A 20 -12.89 7.91 10.35
CA LYS A 20 -11.79 6.91 10.32
C LYS A 20 -10.81 7.13 9.17
N THR A 21 -11.34 7.28 7.96
CA THR A 21 -10.55 7.58 6.76
C THR A 21 -9.86 8.94 6.86
N THR A 22 -10.51 9.92 7.50
CA THR A 22 -9.93 11.25 7.75
C THR A 22 -8.71 11.14 8.66
N LEU A 23 -8.81 10.39 9.76
CA LEU A 23 -7.70 10.16 10.68
C LEU A 23 -6.54 9.43 9.99
N ALA A 24 -6.82 8.36 9.24
CA ALA A 24 -5.79 7.64 8.48
C ALA A 24 -5.07 8.55 7.48
N ASN A 25 -5.81 9.40 6.76
CA ASN A 25 -5.24 10.34 5.80
C ASN A 25 -4.37 11.41 6.46
N GLU A 26 -4.74 11.89 7.64
CA GLU A 26 -3.96 12.88 8.38
C GLU A 26 -2.65 12.27 8.91
N VAL A 27 -2.69 11.04 9.43
CA VAL A 27 -1.48 10.30 9.81
C VAL A 27 -0.57 10.10 8.61
N TYR A 28 -1.11 9.59 7.49
CA TYR A 28 -0.37 9.41 6.23
C TYR A 28 0.32 10.71 5.81
N ARG A 29 -0.38 11.84 5.80
CA ARG A 29 0.19 13.14 5.41
C ARG A 29 1.36 13.58 6.28
N ARG A 30 1.33 13.27 7.58
CA ARG A 30 2.36 13.67 8.54
C ARG A 30 3.60 12.81 8.47
N VAL A 31 3.44 11.49 8.34
CA VAL A 31 4.55 10.53 8.47
C VAL A 31 5.13 10.08 7.12
N LYS A 32 4.43 10.27 5.99
CA LYS A 32 4.88 9.74 4.68
C LYS A 32 6.32 10.08 4.32
N GLY A 33 6.80 11.28 4.69
CA GLY A 33 8.16 11.74 4.39
C GLY A 33 9.26 11.02 5.16
N GLU A 34 8.89 10.23 6.17
CA GLU A 34 9.83 9.39 6.89
C GLU A 34 10.11 8.09 6.12
N PHE A 35 9.21 7.64 5.25
CA PHE A 35 9.31 6.35 4.56
C PHE A 35 10.01 6.48 3.20
N ASP A 36 10.76 5.44 2.81
CA ASP A 36 11.46 5.38 1.51
C ASP A 36 10.47 5.35 0.35
N THR A 37 9.30 4.76 0.59
CA THR A 37 8.20 4.73 -0.36
C THR A 37 6.87 4.62 0.36
N HIS A 38 5.80 5.08 -0.28
CA HIS A 38 4.47 5.10 0.34
C HIS A 38 3.37 5.03 -0.71
N ALA A 39 2.29 4.32 -0.40
CA ALA A 39 1.14 4.25 -1.30
C ALA A 39 -0.18 4.15 -0.54
N LEU A 40 -1.12 5.04 -0.89
CA LEU A 40 -2.49 4.97 -0.41
C LEU A 40 -3.40 4.41 -1.51
N VAL A 41 -4.14 3.34 -1.25
CA VAL A 41 -5.11 2.76 -2.20
C VAL A 41 -6.48 2.61 -1.53
N THR A 42 -7.54 2.85 -2.32
CA THR A 42 -8.92 2.64 -1.88
C THR A 42 -9.40 1.28 -2.35
N VAL A 43 -10.00 0.51 -1.45
CA VAL A 43 -10.59 -0.80 -1.77
C VAL A 43 -12.11 -0.68 -1.74
N SER A 44 -12.78 -1.13 -2.80
CA SER A 44 -14.24 -1.19 -2.90
C SER A 44 -14.80 -2.44 -2.23
N GLN A 45 -16.11 -2.47 -1.93
CA GLN A 45 -16.80 -3.67 -1.42
C GLN A 45 -16.64 -4.90 -2.33
N LYS A 46 -16.58 -4.67 -3.65
CA LYS A 46 -16.23 -5.67 -4.66
C LYS A 46 -14.84 -5.35 -5.18
N PRO A 47 -13.77 -5.87 -4.54
CA PRO A 47 -12.41 -5.53 -4.93
C PRO A 47 -12.07 -6.17 -6.28
N ASN A 48 -11.42 -5.39 -7.15
CA ASN A 48 -10.71 -5.91 -8.31
C ASN A 48 -9.23 -5.94 -7.97
N ILE A 49 -8.71 -7.14 -7.68
CA ILE A 49 -7.35 -7.34 -7.15
C ILE A 49 -6.31 -6.89 -8.17
N GLN A 50 -6.42 -7.31 -9.42
CA GLN A 50 -5.55 -6.86 -10.51
C GLN A 50 -5.48 -5.32 -10.61
N LYS A 51 -6.63 -4.63 -10.58
CA LYS A 51 -6.69 -3.15 -10.60
C LYS A 51 -6.00 -2.52 -9.39
N ILE A 52 -6.17 -3.09 -8.20
CA ILE A 52 -5.52 -2.62 -6.97
C ILE A 52 -3.99 -2.75 -7.09
N LEU A 53 -3.50 -3.90 -7.58
CA LEU A 53 -2.07 -4.15 -7.77
C LEU A 53 -1.46 -3.20 -8.81
N HIS A 54 -2.12 -2.98 -9.94
CA HIS A 54 -1.70 -1.97 -10.93
C HIS A 54 -1.65 -0.56 -10.33
N THR A 55 -2.67 -0.19 -9.55
CA THR A 55 -2.73 1.12 -8.91
C THR A 55 -1.59 1.30 -7.91
N LEU A 56 -1.27 0.26 -7.12
CA LEU A 56 -0.15 0.28 -6.20
C LEU A 56 1.18 0.46 -6.94
N LEU A 57 1.47 -0.36 -7.94
CA LEU A 57 2.72 -0.28 -8.71
C LEU A 57 2.87 1.08 -9.40
N SER A 58 1.80 1.60 -10.01
CA SER A 58 1.79 2.94 -10.61
C SER A 58 2.11 4.04 -9.59
N LYS A 59 1.53 3.98 -8.38
CA LYS A 59 1.84 4.95 -7.30
C LYS A 59 3.26 4.85 -6.77
N LEU A 60 3.89 3.68 -6.91
CA LEU A 60 5.28 3.44 -6.55
C LEU A 60 6.26 3.76 -7.71
N GLY A 61 5.75 4.28 -8.83
CA GLY A 61 6.58 4.64 -9.99
C GLY A 61 6.98 3.45 -10.88
N THR A 62 6.28 2.32 -10.76
CA THR A 62 6.48 1.14 -11.61
C THR A 62 5.37 1.05 -12.65
N GLU A 63 5.75 1.17 -13.92
CA GLU A 63 4.82 0.95 -15.03
C GLU A 63 4.56 -0.54 -15.25
N THR A 64 3.33 -0.87 -15.62
CA THR A 64 2.87 -2.24 -15.82
C THR A 64 1.92 -2.31 -17.00
N SER A 65 1.93 -3.40 -17.75
CA SER A 65 0.95 -3.64 -18.83
C SER A 65 -0.39 -4.10 -18.27
N ILE A 66 -1.49 -3.70 -18.91
CA ILE A 66 -2.86 -4.11 -18.53
C ILE A 66 -3.03 -5.65 -18.63
N HIS A 67 -2.22 -6.31 -19.45
CA HIS A 67 -2.25 -7.76 -19.65
C HIS A 67 -1.37 -8.54 -18.66
N THR A 68 -0.66 -7.85 -17.76
CA THR A 68 0.18 -8.52 -16.76
C THR A 68 -0.70 -9.30 -15.78
N CYS A 69 -0.39 -10.59 -15.62
CA CYS A 69 -1.10 -11.46 -14.69
C CYS A 69 -0.82 -11.07 -13.22
N GLU A 70 -1.74 -11.42 -12.33
CA GLU A 70 -1.66 -11.03 -10.91
C GLU A 70 -0.40 -11.55 -10.22
N SER A 71 0.04 -12.78 -10.50
CA SER A 71 1.27 -13.34 -9.93
C SER A 71 2.49 -12.47 -10.26
N ARG A 72 2.59 -12.02 -11.51
CA ARG A 72 3.68 -11.15 -11.94
C ARG A 72 3.62 -9.76 -11.29
N LEU A 73 2.41 -9.21 -11.11
CA LEU A 73 2.24 -7.95 -10.38
C LEU A 73 2.67 -8.07 -8.91
N ILE A 74 2.34 -9.19 -8.26
CA ILE A 74 2.75 -9.48 -6.88
C ILE A 74 4.27 -9.60 -6.78
N GLU A 75 4.92 -10.29 -7.72
CA GLU A 75 6.38 -10.38 -7.78
C GLU A 75 7.03 -9.00 -7.90
N MET A 76 6.58 -8.19 -8.86
CA MET A 76 7.11 -6.84 -9.06
C MET A 76 6.94 -5.97 -7.81
N LEU A 77 5.80 -6.09 -7.12
CA LEU A 77 5.54 -5.35 -5.88
C LEU A 77 6.49 -5.80 -4.76
N ARG A 78 6.70 -7.11 -4.61
CA ARG A 78 7.66 -7.66 -3.63
C ARG A 78 9.08 -7.20 -3.93
N GLU A 79 9.51 -7.30 -5.18
CA GLU A 79 10.83 -6.84 -5.64
C GLU A 79 11.04 -5.35 -5.36
N HIS A 80 10.01 -4.53 -5.56
CA HIS A 80 10.07 -3.09 -5.31
C HIS A 80 10.15 -2.74 -3.81
N LEU A 81 9.51 -3.51 -2.93
CA LEU A 81 9.35 -3.21 -1.51
C LEU A 81 10.39 -3.88 -0.59
N GLN A 82 11.03 -4.98 -1.01
CA GLN A 82 11.86 -5.84 -0.15
C GLN A 82 12.98 -5.13 0.62
N THR A 83 13.56 -4.05 0.08
CA THR A 83 14.66 -3.30 0.70
C THR A 83 14.24 -1.97 1.30
N LYS A 84 12.97 -1.59 1.18
CA LYS A 84 12.46 -0.25 1.52
C LYS A 84 11.67 -0.28 2.82
N ARG A 85 11.76 0.81 3.58
CA ARG A 85 10.80 1.13 4.63
C ARG A 85 9.58 1.75 3.97
N TYR A 86 8.47 1.02 3.93
CA TYR A 86 7.24 1.43 3.24
C TYR A 86 6.06 1.71 4.19
N PHE A 87 5.14 2.57 3.72
CA PHE A 87 3.86 2.91 4.36
C PHE A 87 2.68 2.75 3.40
#